data_AF-A0AAW9NAS3-F1
#
_entry.id   AF-A0AAW9NAS3-F1
#
_cell.length_a   1.000
_cell.length_b   1.000
_cell.length_c   1.000
_cell.angle_alpha   90.00
_cell.angle_beta   90.00
_cell.angle_gamma   90.00
#
_symmetry.space_group_name_H-M   'P 1'
#
loop_
_entity.id
_entity.type
_entity.pdbx_description
1 polymer ?
#
loop_
_entity_poly.entity_id
_entity_poly.type
_entity_poly.pdbx_seq_one_letter_code
_entity_poly.pdbx_strand_id
1 'polypeptide(L)'
;MHTIDYFCRLAKITNKDLANLMGCIPQQLNSWKTGRKPIPNHHKEKLCEIFNVPFENNDIFDNREISELDRVKIGIIIENNKLIFNEDLSESLRNDIERNKKLLEAQVEILELVHELKQVLKNNTLMKVLFSEKDFYSQLDKVKALVNEIKNNE
;
A
#
# COMPACT_ATOMS: atom_id res chain seq x y z
N MET A 1 -10.09 -2.97 -5.41
CA MET A 1 -9.92 -4.30 -4.76
C MET A 1 -9.81 -4.04 -3.27
N HIS A 2 -10.56 -4.77 -2.45
CA HIS A 2 -10.54 -4.62 -0.99
C HIS A 2 -9.22 -5.12 -0.39
N THR A 3 -8.75 -4.54 0.71
CA THR A 3 -7.48 -4.96 1.34
C THR A 3 -7.51 -6.42 1.80
N ILE A 4 -8.62 -6.88 2.39
CA ILE A 4 -8.80 -8.31 2.73
C ILE A 4 -8.60 -9.22 1.50
N ASP A 5 -9.12 -8.85 0.32
CA ASP A 5 -8.89 -9.64 -0.89
C ASP A 5 -7.42 -9.66 -1.31
N TYR A 6 -6.71 -8.55 -1.07
CA TYR A 6 -5.28 -8.47 -1.34
C TYR A 6 -4.49 -9.40 -0.43
N PHE A 7 -4.73 -9.36 0.88
CA PHE A 7 -4.12 -10.28 1.84
C PHE A 7 -4.42 -11.74 1.51
N CYS A 8 -5.67 -12.08 1.16
CA CYS A 8 -6.03 -13.42 0.73
C CYS A 8 -5.20 -13.89 -0.49
N ARG A 9 -4.96 -13.00 -1.47
CA ARG A 9 -4.13 -13.32 -2.64
C ARG A 9 -2.67 -13.55 -2.27
N LEU A 10 -2.11 -12.74 -1.38
CA LEU A 10 -0.73 -12.89 -0.92
C LEU A 10 -0.53 -14.18 -0.12
N ALA A 11 -1.46 -14.49 0.78
CA ALA A 11 -1.44 -15.70 1.58
C ALA A 11 -1.94 -16.95 0.82
N LYS A 12 -2.39 -16.79 -0.43
CA LYS A 12 -3.00 -17.85 -1.25
C LYS A 12 -4.15 -18.59 -0.56
N ILE A 13 -4.93 -17.88 0.25
CA ILE A 13 -6.13 -18.41 0.92
C ILE A 13 -7.40 -17.99 0.18
N THR A 14 -8.42 -18.84 0.16
CA THR A 14 -9.71 -18.46 -0.42
C THR A 14 -10.56 -17.66 0.59
N ASN A 15 -11.57 -16.92 0.11
CA ASN A 15 -12.53 -16.27 1.00
C ASN A 15 -13.29 -17.27 1.89
N LYS A 16 -13.46 -18.52 1.43
CA LYS A 16 -14.09 -19.59 2.22
C LYS A 16 -13.17 -20.01 3.37
N ASP A 17 -11.89 -20.19 3.08
CA ASP A 17 -10.89 -20.56 4.10
C ASP A 17 -10.75 -19.44 5.12
N LEU A 18 -10.69 -18.18 4.68
CA LEU A 18 -10.66 -17.04 5.59
C LEU A 18 -11.90 -17.00 6.49
N ALA A 19 -13.11 -17.19 5.95
CA ALA A 19 -14.33 -17.21 6.76
C ALA A 19 -14.29 -18.32 7.83
N ASN A 20 -13.81 -19.51 7.46
CA ASN A 20 -13.61 -20.62 8.40
C ASN A 20 -12.58 -20.29 9.49
N LEU A 21 -11.41 -19.77 9.11
CA LEU A 21 -10.37 -19.33 10.05
C LEU A 21 -10.91 -18.25 10.99
N MET A 22 -11.70 -17.33 10.46
CA MET A 22 -12.34 -16.25 11.21
C MET A 22 -13.47 -16.72 12.13
N GLY A 23 -14.01 -17.92 11.93
CA GLY A 23 -15.18 -18.42 12.65
C GLY A 23 -16.46 -17.66 12.28
N CYS A 24 -16.57 -17.18 11.04
CA CYS A 24 -17.73 -16.44 10.55
C CYS A 24 -18.28 -17.02 9.25
N ILE A 25 -19.49 -16.62 8.86
CA ILE A 25 -20.08 -17.05 7.58
C ILE A 25 -19.58 -16.18 6.41
N PRO A 26 -19.45 -16.72 5.18
CA PRO A 26 -18.97 -15.95 4.02
C PRO A 26 -19.76 -14.66 3.73
N GLN A 27 -21.06 -14.65 4.03
CA GLN A 27 -21.92 -13.47 3.87
C GLN A 27 -21.49 -12.33 4.81
N GLN A 28 -21.06 -12.66 6.03
CA GLN A 28 -20.58 -11.69 7.00
C GLN A 28 -19.25 -11.09 6.53
N LEU A 29 -18.32 -11.92 6.08
CA LEU A 29 -17.06 -11.48 5.46
C LEU A 29 -17.30 -10.54 4.26
N ASN A 30 -18.26 -10.89 3.39
CA ASN A 30 -18.62 -10.02 2.26
C ASN A 30 -19.28 -8.70 2.71
N SER A 31 -20.02 -8.69 3.82
CA SER A 31 -20.62 -7.46 4.36
C SER A 31 -19.56 -6.47 4.84
N TRP A 32 -18.45 -6.98 5.39
CA TRP A 32 -17.29 -6.19 5.77
C TRP A 32 -16.57 -5.63 4.55
N LYS A 33 -16.27 -6.49 3.57
CA LYS A 33 -15.55 -6.10 2.35
C LYS A 33 -16.30 -5.08 1.48
N THR A 34 -17.62 -5.10 1.53
CA THR A 34 -18.47 -4.11 0.85
C THR A 34 -18.69 -2.84 1.67
N GLY A 35 -18.22 -2.84 2.92
CA GLY A 35 -18.43 -1.78 3.89
C GLY A 35 -19.90 -1.57 4.27
N ARG A 36 -20.76 -2.57 4.04
CA ARG A 36 -22.15 -2.57 4.52
C ARG A 36 -22.22 -2.67 6.03
N LYS A 37 -21.23 -3.33 6.65
CA LYS A 37 -21.05 -3.41 8.10
C LYS A 37 -19.59 -3.16 8.44
N PRO A 38 -19.29 -2.47 9.55
CA PRO A 38 -17.93 -2.37 10.05
C PRO A 38 -17.41 -3.74 10.54
N ILE A 39 -16.09 -3.90 10.55
CA ILE A 39 -15.42 -5.08 11.11
C ILE A 39 -15.32 -4.89 12.63
N PRO A 40 -15.89 -5.78 13.45
CA PRO A 40 -15.70 -5.73 14.90
C PRO A 40 -14.23 -5.92 15.31
N ASN A 41 -13.81 -5.28 16.41
CA ASN A 41 -12.41 -5.33 16.87
C ASN A 41 -11.88 -6.75 17.09
N HIS A 42 -12.65 -7.64 17.72
CA HIS A 42 -12.25 -9.04 17.91
C HIS A 42 -12.01 -9.78 16.57
N HIS A 43 -12.68 -9.38 15.50
CA HIS A 43 -12.41 -9.90 14.16
C HIS A 43 -11.21 -9.21 13.52
N LYS A 44 -10.95 -7.93 13.80
CA LYS A 44 -9.71 -7.27 13.38
C LYS A 44 -8.47 -7.90 14.04
N GLU A 45 -8.53 -8.20 15.33
CA GLU A 45 -7.48 -8.94 16.06
C GLU A 45 -7.18 -10.28 15.36
N LYS A 46 -8.23 -11.02 15.01
CA LYS A 46 -8.07 -12.30 14.32
C LYS A 46 -7.51 -12.17 12.90
N LEU A 47 -7.87 -11.11 12.16
CA LEU A 47 -7.25 -10.81 10.87
C LEU A 47 -5.76 -10.46 11.02
N CYS A 48 -5.43 -9.68 12.06
CA CYS A 48 -4.05 -9.38 12.42
C CYS A 48 -3.25 -10.66 12.68
N GLU A 49 -3.79 -11.60 13.46
CA GLU A 49 -3.15 -12.90 13.71
C GLU A 49 -2.97 -13.71 12.41
N ILE A 50 -4.04 -13.88 11.62
CA ILE A 50 -4.01 -14.69 10.39
C ILE A 50 -2.99 -14.17 9.38
N PHE A 51 -2.90 -12.84 9.24
CA PHE A 51 -2.02 -12.20 8.25
C PHE A 51 -0.70 -11.70 8.84
N ASN A 52 -0.43 -11.99 10.11
CA ASN A 52 0.70 -11.48 10.87
C ASN A 52 0.81 -9.94 10.84
N VAL A 53 -0.31 -9.22 10.79
CA VAL A 53 -0.31 -7.75 10.78
C VAL A 53 -0.27 -7.26 12.23
N PRO A 54 0.70 -6.40 12.63
CA PRO A 54 0.70 -5.80 13.96
C PRO A 54 -0.62 -5.08 14.24
N PHE A 55 -1.15 -5.20 15.46
CA PHE A 55 -2.50 -4.73 15.77
C PHE A 55 -2.64 -3.21 15.63
N GLU A 56 -1.56 -2.44 15.82
CA GLU A 56 -1.51 -1.01 15.56
C GLU A 56 -1.86 -0.63 14.10
N ASN A 57 -1.74 -1.59 13.16
CA ASN A 57 -2.06 -1.41 11.74
C ASN A 57 -3.43 -2.01 11.36
N ASN A 58 -4.29 -2.36 12.33
CA ASN A 58 -5.55 -3.06 12.06
C ASN A 58 -6.52 -2.29 11.15
N ASP A 59 -6.41 -0.97 11.10
CA ASP A 59 -7.28 -0.11 10.28
C ASP A 59 -7.09 -0.34 8.77
N ILE A 60 -5.98 -0.96 8.36
CA ILE A 60 -5.73 -1.31 6.96
C ILE A 60 -6.81 -2.23 6.38
N PHE A 61 -7.48 -3.01 7.24
CA PHE A 61 -8.55 -3.91 6.83
C PHE A 61 -9.87 -3.20 6.51
N ASP A 62 -10.03 -1.93 6.88
CA ASP A 62 -11.23 -1.14 6.57
C ASP A 62 -11.18 -0.53 5.15
N ASN A 63 -10.01 -0.56 4.50
CA ASN A 63 -9.80 0.04 3.19
C ASN A 63 -10.54 -0.73 2.09
N ARG A 64 -11.60 -0.09 1.57
CA ARG A 64 -12.44 -0.63 0.48
C ARG A 64 -11.68 -0.79 -0.83
N GLU A 65 -10.76 0.13 -1.08
CA GLU A 65 -9.87 0.09 -2.22
C GLU A 65 -8.43 0.23 -1.76
N ILE A 66 -7.65 -0.79 -2.06
CA ILE A 66 -6.23 -0.78 -1.78
C ILE A 66 -5.51 0.19 -2.73
N SER A 67 -4.96 1.26 -2.17
CA SER A 67 -4.13 2.20 -2.91
C SER A 67 -2.73 1.62 -3.18
N GLU A 68 -1.98 2.28 -4.05
CA GLU A 68 -0.57 1.92 -4.26
C GLU A 68 0.25 2.05 -2.98
N LEU A 69 0.02 3.12 -2.22
CA LEU A 69 0.65 3.35 -0.92
C LEU A 69 0.33 2.23 0.08
N ASP A 70 -0.93 1.78 0.14
CA ASP A 70 -1.32 0.67 1.00
C ASP A 70 -0.59 -0.62 0.63
N ARG A 71 -0.39 -0.91 -0.67
CA ARG A 71 0.35 -2.09 -1.11
C ARG A 71 1.79 -2.06 -0.65
N VAL A 72 2.45 -0.90 -0.76
CA VAL A 72 3.84 -0.74 -0.32
C VAL A 72 3.94 -0.88 1.20
N LYS A 73 3.01 -0.28 1.96
CA LYS A 73 2.93 -0.42 3.42
C LYS A 73 2.72 -1.87 3.86
N ILE A 74 1.86 -2.62 3.16
CA ILE A 74 1.68 -4.07 3.39
C ILE A 74 2.96 -4.84 3.09
N GLY A 75 3.68 -4.47 2.03
CA GLY A 75 4.98 -5.05 1.70
C GLY A 75 5.98 -4.93 2.86
N ILE A 76 6.06 -3.76 3.49
CA ILE A 76 6.94 -3.52 4.65
C ILE A 76 6.56 -4.44 5.82
N ILE A 77 5.26 -4.57 6.11
CA ILE A 77 4.77 -5.47 7.17
C ILE A 77 5.21 -6.91 6.90
N ILE A 78 5.05 -7.38 5.66
CA ILE A 78 5.43 -8.73 5.26
C ILE A 78 6.94 -8.97 5.39
N GLU A 79 7.78 -8.04 4.92
CA GLU A 79 9.23 -8.18 5.06
C GLU A 79 9.67 -8.16 6.53
N ASN A 80 9.10 -7.29 7.38
CA ASN A 80 9.36 -7.27 8.82
C ASN A 80 9.01 -8.61 9.47
N ASN A 81 7.88 -9.21 9.11
CA ASN A 81 7.48 -10.50 9.64
C ASN A 81 8.41 -11.64 9.23
N LYS A 82 8.99 -11.59 8.03
CA LYS A 82 10.00 -12.58 7.64
C LYS A 82 11.19 -12.55 8.61
N LEU A 83 11.62 -11.38 9.06
CA LEU A 83 12.72 -11.23 10.03
C LEU A 83 12.35 -11.72 11.43
N ILE A 84 11.11 -11.48 11.87
CA ILE A 84 10.64 -11.82 13.22
C ILE A 84 10.39 -13.32 13.37
N PHE A 85 9.75 -13.94 12.37
CA PHE A 85 9.24 -15.31 12.50
C PHE A 85 10.14 -16.39 11.87
N ASN A 86 11.28 -16.04 11.28
CA ASN A 86 12.26 -17.01 10.80
C ASN A 86 13.57 -16.88 11.60
N GLU A 87 13.71 -17.70 12.63
CA GLU A 87 14.89 -17.71 13.51
C GLU A 87 16.16 -18.17 12.76
N ASP A 88 16.01 -19.07 11.78
CA ASP A 88 17.11 -19.69 11.02
C ASP A 88 17.42 -19.03 9.66
N LEU A 89 17.21 -17.71 9.53
CA LEU A 89 17.60 -17.01 8.30
C LEU A 89 19.12 -16.92 8.18
N SER A 90 19.64 -17.33 7.02
CA SER A 90 21.04 -17.10 6.66
C SER A 90 21.33 -15.60 6.57
N GLU A 91 22.58 -15.22 6.82
CA GLU A 91 23.03 -13.83 6.76
C GLU A 91 22.74 -13.18 5.39
N SER A 92 22.91 -13.92 4.30
CA SER A 92 22.57 -13.44 2.96
C SER A 92 21.09 -13.09 2.84
N LEU A 93 20.20 -13.96 3.34
CA LEU A 93 18.77 -13.76 3.25
C LEU A 93 18.28 -12.63 4.15
N ARG A 94 18.88 -12.46 5.34
CA ARG A 94 18.64 -11.30 6.21
C ARG A 94 18.99 -9.99 5.51
N ASN A 95 20.14 -9.92 4.86
CA ASN A 95 20.58 -8.74 4.12
C ASN A 95 19.66 -8.43 2.93
N ASP A 96 19.17 -9.45 2.21
CA ASP A 96 18.21 -9.25 1.12
C ASP A 96 16.86 -8.71 1.62
N ILE A 97 16.34 -9.24 2.73
CA ILE A 97 15.09 -8.76 3.35
C ILE A 97 15.25 -7.31 3.81
N GLU A 98 16.36 -6.97 4.47
CA GLU A 98 16.63 -5.60 4.94
C GLU A 98 16.78 -4.62 3.78
N ARG A 99 17.42 -5.04 2.69
CA ARG A 99 17.52 -4.23 1.46
C ARG A 99 16.14 -3.99 0.84
N ASN A 100 15.32 -5.03 0.74
CA ASN A 100 13.95 -4.91 0.20
C ASN A 100 13.10 -3.99 1.05
N LYS A 101 13.19 -4.10 2.38
CA LYS A 101 12.51 -3.21 3.31
C LYS A 101 12.89 -1.74 3.07
N LYS A 102 14.19 -1.43 2.98
CA LYS A 102 14.66 -0.05 2.70
C LYS A 102 14.14 0.50 1.37
N LEU A 103 14.07 -0.35 0.34
CA LEU A 103 13.49 0.04 -0.95
C LEU A 103 11.99 0.35 -0.83
N LEU A 104 11.24 -0.44 -0.08
CA LEU A 104 9.81 -0.20 0.16
C LEU A 104 9.59 1.06 1.00
N GLU A 105 10.42 1.31 2.02
CA GLU A 105 10.38 2.54 2.82
C GLU A 105 10.62 3.79 1.96
N ALA A 106 11.63 3.76 1.09
CA ALA A 106 11.88 4.85 0.14
C ALA A 106 10.70 5.05 -0.84
N GLN A 107 10.05 3.96 -1.27
CA GLN A 107 8.86 4.04 -2.11
C GLN A 107 7.67 4.67 -1.38
N VAL A 108 7.48 4.39 -0.09
CA VAL A 108 6.45 5.04 0.74
C VAL A 108 6.69 6.56 0.76
N GLU A 109 7.91 6.98 1.05
CA GLU A 109 8.28 8.40 1.12
C GLU A 109 7.98 9.11 -0.21
N ILE A 110 8.38 8.52 -1.34
CA ILE A 110 8.09 9.06 -2.67
C ILE A 110 6.58 9.17 -2.92
N LEU A 111 5.81 8.13 -2.59
CA LEU A 111 4.37 8.12 -2.81
C LEU A 111 3.63 9.13 -1.93
N GLU A 112 4.09 9.35 -0.70
CA GLU A 112 3.56 10.36 0.21
C GLU A 112 3.86 11.77 -0.33
N LEU A 113 5.09 12.05 -0.75
CA LEU A 113 5.45 13.32 -1.41
C LEU A 113 4.64 13.59 -2.68
N VAL A 114 4.44 12.56 -3.51
CA VAL A 114 3.60 12.67 -4.72
C VAL A 114 2.13 12.94 -4.34
N HIS A 115 1.63 12.33 -3.26
CA HIS A 115 0.29 12.60 -2.77
C HIS A 115 0.15 14.05 -2.31
N GLU A 116 1.07 14.53 -1.47
CA GLU A 116 1.10 15.92 -1.00
C GLU A 116 1.16 16.91 -2.17
N LEU A 117 2.06 16.69 -3.13
CA LEU A 117 2.17 17.54 -4.32
C LEU A 117 0.86 17.58 -5.11
N LYS A 118 0.18 16.44 -5.27
CA LYS A 118 -1.13 16.38 -5.93
C LYS A 118 -2.19 17.17 -5.17
N GLN A 119 -2.20 17.13 -3.83
CA GLN A 119 -3.14 17.92 -3.03
C GLN A 119 -2.85 19.41 -3.14
N VAL A 120 -1.58 19.80 -3.07
CA VAL A 120 -1.15 21.19 -3.27
C VAL A 120 -1.61 21.68 -4.65
N LEU A 121 -1.37 20.93 -5.72
CA LEU A 121 -1.80 21.29 -7.07
C LEU A 121 -3.33 21.41 -7.21
N LYS A 122 -4.10 20.51 -6.57
CA LYS A 122 -5.57 20.56 -6.58
C LYS A 122 -6.13 21.75 -5.81
N ASN A 123 -5.53 22.07 -4.66
CA ASN A 123 -5.99 23.12 -3.77
C ASN A 123 -5.48 24.50 -4.16
N ASN A 124 -4.47 24.58 -5.04
CA ASN A 124 -3.95 25.86 -5.49
C ASN A 124 -4.90 26.50 -6.49
N THR A 125 -5.78 27.37 -5.99
CA THR A 125 -6.65 28.23 -6.81
C THR A 125 -5.83 29.12 -7.75
N LEU A 126 -4.57 29.43 -7.39
CA LEU A 126 -3.64 30.16 -8.25
C LEU A 126 -3.16 29.36 -9.47
N MET A 127 -3.14 28.02 -9.45
CA MET A 127 -2.87 27.24 -10.67
C MET A 127 -4.02 27.35 -11.68
N LYS A 128 -5.26 27.61 -11.25
CA LYS A 128 -6.37 27.92 -12.16
C LYS A 128 -6.36 29.36 -12.68
N VAL A 129 -5.64 30.28 -12.02
CA VAL A 129 -5.66 31.73 -12.32
C VAL A 129 -4.37 32.21 -12.99
N LEU A 130 -3.21 31.62 -12.66
CA LEU A 130 -1.88 32.05 -13.13
C LEU A 130 -1.25 31.13 -14.17
N PHE A 131 -1.72 29.89 -14.32
CA PHE A 131 -1.23 28.96 -15.34
C PHE A 131 -2.41 28.44 -16.13
N SER A 132 -2.50 28.78 -17.42
CA SER A 132 -3.42 28.06 -18.28
C SER A 132 -2.96 26.59 -18.34
N GLU A 133 -3.90 25.65 -18.42
CA GLU A 133 -3.59 24.21 -18.53
C GLU A 133 -2.53 23.95 -19.63
N LYS A 134 -2.60 24.75 -20.70
CA LYS A 134 -1.67 24.79 -21.83
C LYS A 134 -0.24 25.17 -21.45
N ASP A 135 -0.06 26.13 -20.55
CA ASP A 135 1.26 26.58 -20.10
C ASP A 135 1.93 25.55 -19.20
N PHE A 136 1.18 24.88 -18.33
CA PHE A 136 1.72 23.81 -17.50
C PHE A 136 2.25 22.65 -18.36
N TYR A 137 1.45 22.19 -19.33
CA TYR A 137 1.90 21.12 -20.24
C TYR A 137 3.10 21.55 -21.08
N SER A 138 3.15 22.81 -21.54
CA SER A 138 4.33 23.33 -22.26
C SER A 138 5.60 23.32 -21.40
N GLN A 139 5.50 23.67 -20.12
CA GLN A 139 6.64 23.62 -19.21
C GLN A 139 7.05 22.18 -18.87
N LEU A 140 6.06 21.29 -18.69
CA LEU A 140 6.31 19.87 -18.46
C LEU A 140 7.06 19.22 -19.65
N ASP A 141 6.71 19.60 -20.88
CA ASP A 141 7.37 19.10 -22.09
C ASP A 141 8.80 19.62 -22.22
N LYS A 142 9.08 20.87 -21.80
CA LYS A 142 10.46 21.40 -21.71
C LYS A 142 11.30 20.63 -20.70
N VAL A 143 10.74 20.32 -19.53
CA VAL A 143 11.43 19.53 -18.50
C VAL A 143 11.71 18.11 -19.03
N LYS A 144 10.75 17.47 -19.71
CA LYS A 144 10.96 16.16 -20.34
C LYS A 144 12.05 16.20 -21.42
N ALA A 145 12.10 17.25 -22.24
CA ALA A 145 13.13 17.42 -23.25
C ALA A 145 14.53 17.52 -22.62
N LEU A 146 14.68 18.33 -21.57
CA LEU A 146 15.94 18.46 -20.82
C LEU A 146 16.38 17.15 -20.17
N VAL A 147 15.44 16.39 -19.57
CA VAL A 147 15.74 15.08 -18.99
C VAL A 147 16.21 14.09 -20.05
N ASN A 148 15.63 14.14 -21.25
CA ASN A 148 16.06 13.28 -22.36
C ASN A 148 17.43 13.71 -22.93
N GLU A 149 17.72 15.01 -23.01
CA GLU A 149 19.05 15.50 -23.39
C GLU A 149 20.14 15.06 -22.39
N ILE A 150 19.84 15.08 -21.09
CA ILE A 150 20.77 14.59 -20.07
C ILE A 150 21.01 13.08 -20.23
N LYS A 151 19.95 12.29 -20.47
CA LYS A 151 20.04 10.83 -20.67
C LYS A 151 20.75 10.41 -21.96
N ASN A 152 20.75 11.25 -22.98
CA ASN A 152 21.38 10.97 -24.27
C ASN A 152 22.82 11.50 -24.37
N ASN A 153 23.27 12.23 -23.36
CA ASN A 153 24.65 12.74 -23.23
C ASN A 153 25.51 11.91 -22.24
N GLU A 154 24.98 10.79 -21.75
CA GLU A 154 25.71 9.69 -21.07
C GLU A 154 25.89 8.51 -22.04
#